data_AF-A0AAF0H7A4-F1
#
_entry.id   AF-A0AAF0H7A4-F1
#
_cell.length_a   1.000
_cell.length_b   1.000
_cell.length_c   1.000
_cell.angle_alpha   90.00
_cell.angle_beta   90.00
_cell.angle_gamma   90.00
#
_symmetry.space_group_name_H-M   'P 1'
#
loop_
_entity.id
_entity.type
_entity.pdbx_description
1 polymer ?
#
loop_
_entity_poly.entity_id
_entity_poly.type
_entity_poly.pdbx_seq_one_letter_code
_entity_poly.pdbx_strand_id
1 'polypeptide(L)'
;MIILKYMAVFTLISTATIPAYADQSDDYVACLVGKAAVALHKQSRKDSGKALEIAYRRCKEPKGVSENELEGLSDYVSMQVDAMAKP
;
A
#
# COMPACT_ATOMS: atom_id res chain seq x y z
N MET A 1 12.42 0.35 -56.43
CA MET A 1 12.71 -0.93 -55.74
C MET A 1 14.10 -0.76 -55.14
N ILE A 2 14.33 -0.63 -53.84
CA ILE A 2 14.02 -1.55 -52.74
C ILE A 2 13.81 -0.68 -51.49
N ILE A 3 12.56 -0.24 -51.28
CA ILE A 3 12.06 0.10 -49.96
C ILE A 3 11.57 -1.24 -49.43
N LEU A 4 12.18 -1.80 -48.39
CA LEU A 4 11.75 -2.97 -47.61
C LEU A 4 13.02 -3.72 -47.18
N LYS A 5 13.40 -3.63 -45.90
CA LYS A 5 13.91 -4.80 -45.16
C LYS A 5 14.16 -4.60 -43.66
N TYR A 6 14.15 -3.38 -43.14
CA TYR A 6 14.37 -3.17 -41.71
C TYR A 6 13.21 -2.41 -41.06
N MET A 7 11.99 -2.79 -41.42
CA MET A 7 10.82 -2.49 -40.61
C MET A 7 10.84 -3.41 -39.41
N ALA A 8 10.97 -2.80 -38.24
CA ALA A 8 10.26 -3.20 -37.04
C ALA A 8 10.46 -4.65 -36.61
N VAL A 9 11.59 -4.92 -35.95
CA VAL A 9 11.57 -5.85 -34.81
C VAL A 9 10.86 -5.10 -33.67
N PHE A 10 9.57 -4.86 -33.85
CA PHE A 10 8.64 -4.49 -32.79
C PHE A 10 8.36 -5.81 -32.08
N THR A 11 9.26 -6.18 -31.17
CA THR A 11 9.02 -7.26 -30.24
C THR A 11 7.82 -6.84 -29.39
N LEU A 12 6.63 -7.28 -29.80
CA LEU A 12 5.42 -7.30 -29.01
C LEU A 12 5.69 -8.21 -27.81
N ILE A 13 6.34 -7.65 -26.79
CA ILE A 13 6.33 -8.23 -25.45
C ILE A 13 4.91 -7.97 -24.97
N SER A 14 4.03 -8.95 -25.23
CA SER A 14 2.74 -9.05 -24.56
C SER A 14 3.04 -9.18 -23.07
N THR A 15 3.10 -8.06 -22.36
CA THR A 15 3.17 -8.03 -20.90
C THR A 15 1.86 -8.63 -20.42
N ALA A 16 1.91 -9.91 -20.05
CA ALA A 16 0.84 -10.55 -19.32
C ALA A 16 0.64 -9.74 -18.03
N THR A 17 -0.35 -8.85 -18.05
CA THR A 17 -0.79 -8.14 -16.85
C THR A 17 -1.50 -9.19 -16.00
N ILE A 18 -0.74 -9.88 -15.15
CA ILE A 18 -1.32 -10.74 -14.12
C ILE A 18 -2.16 -9.80 -13.25
N PRO A 19 -3.47 -10.03 -13.10
CA PRO A 19 -4.27 -9.22 -12.20
C PRO A 19 -3.70 -9.39 -10.79
N ALA A 20 -3.11 -8.33 -10.25
CA ALA A 20 -2.79 -8.25 -8.83
C ALA A 20 -4.15 -8.15 -8.11
N TYR A 21 -4.68 -9.30 -7.70
CA TYR A 21 -5.84 -9.34 -6.83
C TYR A 21 -5.39 -8.82 -5.46
N ALA A 22 -5.78 -7.59 -5.12
CA ALA A 22 -5.67 -7.11 -3.76
C ALA A 22 -6.52 -8.02 -2.86
N ASP A 23 -5.90 -8.56 -1.82
CA ASP A 23 -6.60 -9.38 -0.85
C ASP A 23 -7.12 -8.55 0.34
N GLN A 24 -7.72 -9.21 1.33
CA GLN A 24 -8.26 -8.52 2.50
C GLN A 24 -7.16 -7.90 3.38
N SER A 25 -5.92 -8.40 3.30
CA SER A 25 -4.77 -7.84 4.01
C SER A 25 -4.34 -6.53 3.35
N ASP A 26 -4.32 -6.47 2.01
CA ASP A 26 -4.03 -5.24 1.26
C ASP A 26 -5.05 -4.14 1.57
N ASP A 27 -6.35 -4.47 1.57
CA ASP A 27 -7.42 -3.53 1.92
C ASP A 27 -7.29 -3.01 3.36
N TYR A 28 -6.90 -3.90 4.29
CA TYR A 28 -6.69 -3.55 5.68
C TYR A 28 -5.51 -2.57 5.85
N VAL A 29 -4.37 -2.87 5.22
CA VAL A 29 -3.20 -1.98 5.20
C VAL A 29 -3.53 -0.63 4.58
N ALA A 30 -4.22 -0.63 3.43
CA ALA A 30 -4.61 0.61 2.75
C ALA A 30 -5.53 1.47 3.63
N CYS A 31 -6.48 0.85 4.35
CA CYS A 31 -7.31 1.54 5.32
C CYS A 31 -6.47 2.17 6.42
N LEU A 32 -5.57 1.39 7.05
CA LEU A 32 -4.78 1.85 8.18
C LEU A 32 -3.88 3.02 7.78
N VAL A 33 -3.10 2.87 6.71
CA VAL A 33 -2.21 3.92 6.19
C VAL A 33 -3.02 5.17 5.83
N GLY A 34 -4.15 5.02 5.13
CA GLY A 34 -4.99 6.14 4.72
C GLY A 34 -5.58 6.91 5.90
N LYS A 35 -6.12 6.21 6.91
CA LYS A 35 -6.68 6.85 8.11
C LYS A 35 -5.60 7.50 8.98
N ALA A 36 -4.46 6.83 9.13
CA ALA A 36 -3.32 7.38 9.85
C ALA A 36 -2.76 8.62 9.15
N ALA A 37 -2.62 8.62 7.83
CA ALA A 37 -2.19 9.78 7.05
C ALA A 37 -3.12 10.99 7.24
N VAL A 38 -4.45 10.77 7.18
CA VAL A 38 -5.44 11.83 7.44
C VAL A 38 -5.34 12.34 8.89
N ALA A 39 -5.15 11.44 9.85
CA ALA A 39 -4.99 11.81 11.26
C ALA A 39 -3.70 12.63 11.48
N LEU A 40 -2.56 12.17 10.95
CA LEU A 40 -1.28 12.89 10.95
C LEU A 40 -1.42 14.27 10.31
N HIS A 41 -2.08 14.37 9.16
CA HIS A 41 -2.25 15.65 8.45
C HIS A 41 -2.94 16.70 9.33
N LYS A 42 -3.93 16.30 10.12
CA LYS A 42 -4.69 17.19 11.02
C LYS A 42 -3.94 17.58 12.29
N GLN A 43 -2.84 16.91 12.62
CA GLN A 43 -2.04 17.23 13.81
C GLN A 43 -1.10 18.42 13.54
N SER A 44 -1.01 19.34 14.52
CA SER A 44 -0.05 20.45 14.51
C SER A 44 1.39 19.98 14.74
N ARG A 45 1.59 19.03 15.66
CA ARG A 45 2.85 18.28 15.85
C ARG A 45 2.60 16.82 15.49
N LYS A 46 3.40 16.26 14.59
CA LYS A 46 3.23 14.89 14.12
C LYS A 46 3.53 13.89 15.24
N ASP A 47 2.57 13.00 15.47
CA ASP A 47 2.56 11.91 16.44
C ASP A 47 1.93 10.70 15.74
N SER A 48 2.79 9.83 15.22
CA SER A 48 2.43 8.62 14.49
C SER A 48 1.65 7.64 15.36
N GLY A 49 2.01 7.48 16.64
CA GLY A 49 1.31 6.60 17.58
C GLY A 49 -0.16 6.98 17.73
N LYS A 50 -0.47 8.27 17.94
CA LYS A 50 -1.87 8.75 17.98
C LYS A 50 -2.61 8.57 16.66
N ALA A 51 -1.92 8.76 15.54
CA ALA A 51 -2.52 8.56 14.22
C ALA A 51 -2.87 7.09 13.96
N LEU A 52 -1.98 6.17 14.34
CA LEU A 52 -2.19 4.73 14.28
C LEU A 52 -3.35 4.30 15.18
N GLU A 53 -3.42 4.78 16.43
CA GLU A 53 -4.53 4.48 17.34
C GLU A 53 -5.91 4.91 16.77
N ILE A 54 -5.96 6.03 16.06
CA ILE A 54 -7.18 6.46 15.35
C ILE A 54 -7.48 5.52 14.18
N ALA A 55 -6.45 5.09 13.43
CA ALA A 55 -6.61 4.19 12.30
C ALA A 55 -7.12 2.81 12.73
N TYR A 56 -6.50 2.18 13.72
CA TYR A 56 -6.90 0.85 14.23
C TYR A 56 -8.34 0.82 14.76
N ARG A 57 -8.83 1.92 15.36
CA ARG A 57 -10.24 2.01 15.78
C ARG A 57 -11.23 2.11 14.63
N ARG A 58 -10.79 2.48 13.43
CA ARG A 58 -11.62 2.77 12.26
C ARG A 58 -11.54 1.68 11.19
N CYS A 59 -10.45 0.93 11.15
CA CYS A 59 -10.20 -0.12 10.18
C CYS A 59 -10.52 -1.49 10.80
N LYS A 60 -11.31 -2.28 10.10
CA LYS A 60 -11.73 -3.59 10.57
C LYS A 60 -10.66 -4.62 10.22
N GLU A 61 -10.17 -5.34 11.22
CA GLU A 61 -9.25 -6.45 11.00
C GLU A 61 -9.87 -7.53 10.09
N PRO A 62 -9.11 -8.03 9.10
CA PRO A 62 -9.57 -9.06 8.19
C PRO A 62 -9.69 -10.40 8.92
N LYS A 63 -10.64 -11.23 8.47
CA LYS A 63 -10.84 -12.57 9.05
C LYS A 63 -9.96 -13.58 8.33
N GLY A 64 -9.44 -14.56 9.07
CA GLY A 64 -8.66 -15.67 8.50
C GLY A 64 -7.19 -15.33 8.22
N VAL A 65 -6.75 -14.14 8.62
CA VAL A 65 -5.34 -13.75 8.67
C VAL A 65 -4.76 -14.19 10.01
N SER A 66 -3.58 -14.80 9.99
CA SER A 66 -2.93 -15.28 11.22
C SER A 66 -2.44 -14.12 12.10
N GLU A 67 -2.29 -14.33 13.41
CA GLU A 67 -1.78 -13.29 14.31
C GLU A 67 -0.38 -12.79 13.89
N ASN A 68 0.51 -13.70 13.51
CA ASN A 68 1.86 -13.35 13.01
C ASN A 68 1.80 -12.50 11.74
N GLU A 69 0.84 -12.77 10.86
CA GLU A 69 0.66 -11.99 9.64
C GLU A 69 0.07 -10.61 9.97
N LEU A 70 -0.92 -10.53 10.86
CA LEU A 70 -1.46 -9.25 11.35
C LEU A 70 -0.39 -8.39 12.03
N GLU A 71 0.52 -8.99 12.79
CA GLU A 71 1.69 -8.31 13.38
C GLU A 71 2.59 -7.74 12.28
N GLY A 72 2.94 -8.55 11.27
CA GLY A 72 3.74 -8.09 10.13
C GLY A 72 3.09 -6.94 9.35
N LEU A 73 1.77 -6.99 9.14
CA LEU A 73 1.02 -5.88 8.52
C LEU A 73 1.07 -4.63 9.42
N SER A 74 0.93 -4.80 10.73
CA SER A 74 0.95 -3.71 11.71
C SER A 74 2.31 -3.02 11.78
N ASP A 75 3.40 -3.79 11.70
CA ASP A 75 4.77 -3.29 11.64
C ASP A 75 5.02 -2.51 10.35
N TYR A 76 4.59 -3.07 9.22
CA TYR A 76 4.68 -2.40 7.92
C TYR A 76 3.93 -1.06 7.94
N VAL A 77 2.69 -1.04 8.42
CA VAL A 77 1.88 0.19 8.54
C VAL A 77 2.58 1.19 9.45
N SER A 78 3.08 0.76 10.60
CA SER A 78 3.76 1.65 11.57
C SER A 78 4.98 2.31 10.96
N MET A 79 5.83 1.55 10.25
CA MET A 79 6.98 2.08 9.52
C MET A 79 6.58 3.15 8.50
N GLN A 80 5.51 2.94 7.74
CA GLN A 80 5.05 3.91 6.75
C GLN A 80 4.49 5.18 7.39
N VAL A 81 3.74 5.04 8.49
CA VAL A 81 3.19 6.18 9.21
C VAL A 81 4.29 6.99 9.89
N ASP A 82 5.30 6.33 10.45
CA ASP A 82 6.49 7.00 10.99
C ASP A 82 7.25 7.74 9.90
N ALA A 83 7.39 7.16 8.71
CA ALA A 83 8.01 7.83 7.57
C ALA A 83 7.22 9.10 7.16
N MET A 84 5.89 9.05 7.16
CA MET A 84 5.03 10.21 6.89
C MET A 84 5.09 11.29 7.98
N ALA A 85 5.41 10.91 9.22
CA ALA A 85 5.52 11.84 10.35
C ALA A 85 6.86 12.58 10.40
N LYS A 86 7.84 12.17 9.58
CA LYS A 86 9.13 12.87 9.47
C LYS A 86 8.93 14.27 8.84
N PRO A 87 9.62 15.30 9.36
CA PRO A 87 9.53 16.67 8.85
C PRO A 87 10.15 16.85 7.46
#